data_AF-A0AB32UL31-F1
#
_entry.id   AF-A0AB32UL31-F1
#
_cell.length_a   1.000
_cell.length_b   1.000
_cell.length_c   1.000
_cell.angle_alpha   90.00
_cell.angle_beta   90.00
_cell.angle_gamma   90.00
#
_symmetry.space_group_name_H-M   'P 1'
#
loop_
_entity.id
_entity.type
_entity.pdbx_description
1 polymer ?
#
loop_
_entity_poly.entity_id
_entity_poly.type
_entity_poly.pdbx_seq_one_letter_code
_entity_poly.pdbx_strand_id
1 'polypeptide(L)'
;MNLRGLPHITHSSGGGGGGREDCWSEGATGTLIEAWGDRYLRLNRGNLRQKDWQEVADAVNSRQNGAKPRKTDVQCKNRIDTLKKKYKLERAKPPPSKWPFFKRIDSLIGANASVNKKHSAVTFTIKPKATSFLKGPRSTESSFGDEDGDEDEVRKEHRVEDVGLSDGAACRELARAILKFGEIYERIESSKQQQMMELEKQRMEFTKDLEFQRMNMLVDAQLEMEKSKRQKHLTRSGKKH
;
A
#
# COMPACT_ATOMS: atom_id res chain seq x y z
N MET A 1 2.70 -54.72 48.32
CA MET A 1 1.96 -55.33 47.19
C MET A 1 0.72 -54.48 46.93
N ASN A 2 0.44 -54.20 45.66
CA ASN A 2 -0.66 -53.36 45.17
C ASN A 2 -2.05 -53.83 45.63
N LEU A 3 -3.02 -52.90 45.63
CA LEU A 3 -4.35 -52.94 44.97
C LEU A 3 -5.25 -51.84 45.60
N ARG A 4 -5.39 -50.66 45.00
CA ARG A 4 -6.53 -50.22 44.14
C ARG A 4 -7.93 -50.58 44.65
N GLY A 5 -8.69 -49.55 45.04
CA GLY A 5 -10.15 -49.52 45.15
C GLY A 5 -10.66 -48.08 45.18
N LEU A 6 -11.40 -47.66 44.14
CA LEU A 6 -11.90 -46.30 43.86
C LEU A 6 -12.96 -45.80 44.86
N PRO A 7 -13.11 -44.47 45.04
CA PRO A 7 -14.40 -43.86 45.30
C PRO A 7 -15.00 -43.24 44.04
N HIS A 8 -16.28 -43.53 43.85
CA HIS A 8 -17.19 -43.10 42.80
C HIS A 8 -17.36 -41.58 42.79
N ILE A 9 -16.76 -40.88 41.82
CA ILE A 9 -17.06 -39.47 41.55
C ILE A 9 -18.29 -39.44 40.65
N THR A 10 -19.38 -38.90 41.18
CA THR A 10 -20.59 -38.58 40.45
C THR A 10 -20.24 -37.68 39.25
N HIS A 11 -20.44 -38.20 38.05
CA HIS A 11 -20.42 -37.40 36.83
C HIS A 11 -21.63 -36.46 36.85
N SER A 12 -21.39 -35.21 37.22
CA SER A 12 -22.36 -34.14 37.02
C SER A 12 -22.44 -33.85 35.53
N SER A 13 -23.56 -34.26 34.94
CA SER A 13 -23.99 -33.85 33.62
C SER A 13 -24.47 -32.40 33.69
N GLY A 14 -23.67 -31.51 33.10
CA GLY A 14 -24.04 -30.15 32.71
C GLY A 14 -22.99 -29.75 31.66
N GLY A 15 -23.30 -29.42 30.43
CA GLY A 15 -24.48 -28.75 29.90
C GLY A 15 -23.93 -27.82 28.81
N GLY A 16 -24.20 -28.17 27.55
CA GLY A 16 -24.35 -27.25 26.41
C GLY A 16 -23.27 -26.20 26.10
N GLY A 17 -22.65 -26.35 24.93
CA GLY A 17 -22.39 -25.20 24.06
C GLY A 17 -20.99 -24.58 24.15
N GLY A 18 -20.09 -25.06 23.28
CA GLY A 18 -18.78 -24.46 23.05
C GLY A 18 -18.85 -23.04 22.51
N GLY A 19 -18.99 -22.05 23.39
CA GLY A 19 -18.59 -20.67 23.15
C GLY A 19 -17.15 -20.51 23.60
N ARG A 20 -16.18 -20.88 22.75
CA ARG A 20 -14.78 -20.47 22.99
C ARG A 20 -14.80 -18.95 22.98
N GLU A 21 -14.66 -18.33 24.15
CA GLU A 21 -14.54 -16.88 24.26
C GLU A 21 -13.34 -16.48 23.42
N ASP A 22 -13.61 -15.95 22.22
CA ASP A 22 -12.61 -15.40 21.34
C ASP A 22 -11.76 -14.50 22.24
N CYS A 23 -10.44 -14.72 22.33
CA CYS A 23 -9.54 -13.96 23.20
C CYS A 23 -9.57 -12.43 22.92
N TRP A 24 -10.39 -12.02 21.96
CA TRP A 24 -10.84 -10.70 21.55
C TRP A 24 -12.29 -10.49 22.00
N SER A 25 -12.47 -9.66 23.02
CA SER A 25 -13.82 -9.18 23.37
C SER A 25 -14.42 -8.37 22.21
N GLU A 26 -15.74 -8.21 22.22
CA GLU A 26 -16.43 -7.36 21.26
C GLU A 26 -15.90 -5.92 21.31
N GLY A 27 -15.72 -5.37 22.52
CA GLY A 27 -15.15 -4.04 22.73
C GLY A 27 -13.70 -3.91 22.26
N ALA A 28 -12.85 -4.92 22.49
CA ALA A 28 -11.48 -4.92 21.99
C ALA A 28 -11.43 -5.01 20.46
N THR A 29 -12.33 -5.80 19.86
CA THR A 29 -12.46 -5.90 18.40
C THR A 29 -12.97 -4.59 17.79
N GLY A 30 -13.93 -3.92 18.44
CA GLY A 30 -14.41 -2.60 18.03
C GLY A 30 -13.31 -1.55 18.07
N THR A 31 -12.58 -1.46 19.18
CA THR A 31 -11.43 -0.56 19.35
C THR A 31 -10.35 -0.82 18.29
N LEU A 32 -10.08 -2.10 18.01
CA LEU A 32 -9.13 -2.49 16.96
C LEU A 32 -9.56 -1.97 15.59
N ILE A 33 -10.83 -2.12 15.23
CA ILE A 33 -11.36 -1.65 13.93
C ILE A 33 -11.27 -0.13 13.83
N GLU A 34 -11.57 0.59 14.89
CA GLU A 34 -11.48 2.06 14.95
C GLU A 34 -10.03 2.53 14.82
N ALA A 35 -9.12 2.05 15.69
CA ALA A 35 -7.72 2.44 15.69
C ALA A 35 -6.99 2.06 14.38
N TRP A 36 -7.26 0.87 13.84
CA TRP A 36 -6.76 0.48 12.54
C TRP A 36 -7.37 1.32 11.41
N GLY A 37 -8.69 1.55 11.45
CA GLY A 37 -9.43 2.32 10.46
C GLY A 37 -8.91 3.74 10.31
N ASP A 38 -8.69 4.46 11.41
CA ASP A 38 -8.17 5.82 11.40
C ASP A 38 -6.79 5.92 10.74
N ARG A 39 -5.91 4.96 11.00
CA ARG A 39 -4.58 4.89 10.37
C ARG A 39 -4.66 4.49 8.91
N TYR A 40 -5.49 3.50 8.62
CA TYR A 40 -5.75 3.04 7.27
C TYR A 40 -6.23 4.21 6.40
N LEU A 41 -7.13 5.05 6.90
CA LEU A 41 -7.60 6.24 6.19
C LEU A 41 -6.52 7.33 6.07
N ARG A 42 -5.76 7.61 7.14
CA ARG A 42 -4.64 8.58 7.12
C ARG A 42 -3.56 8.23 6.09
N LEU A 43 -3.34 6.95 5.85
CA LEU A 43 -2.42 6.44 4.82
C LEU A 43 -3.09 6.27 3.45
N ASN A 44 -4.21 6.95 3.19
CA ASN A 44 -4.99 6.83 1.95
C ASN A 44 -5.31 5.36 1.58
N ARG A 45 -5.69 4.55 2.57
CA ARG A 45 -5.97 3.12 2.42
C ARG A 45 -4.74 2.26 2.07
N GLY A 46 -3.55 2.75 2.42
CA GLY A 46 -2.27 2.05 2.27
C GLY A 46 -1.98 1.01 3.36
N ASN A 47 -0.85 0.33 3.23
CA ASN A 47 -0.40 -0.68 4.19
C ASN A 47 0.23 -0.02 5.42
N LEU A 48 -0.19 -0.46 6.61
CA LEU A 48 0.39 -0.02 7.88
C LEU A 48 1.79 -0.63 8.08
N ARG A 49 2.73 0.18 8.58
CA ARG A 49 4.08 -0.25 8.96
C ARG A 49 4.10 -0.74 10.42
N GLN A 50 5.23 -1.30 10.86
CA GLN A 50 5.38 -1.83 12.22
C GLN A 50 5.04 -0.79 13.30
N LYS A 51 5.53 0.45 13.16
CA LYS A 51 5.20 1.54 14.08
C LYS A 51 3.69 1.81 14.17
N ASP A 52 3.01 1.83 13.02
CA ASP A 52 1.55 2.01 12.99
C ASP A 52 0.82 0.88 13.71
N TRP A 53 1.25 -0.36 13.49
CA TRP A 53 0.67 -1.53 14.17
C TRP A 53 0.93 -1.53 15.67
N GLN A 54 2.10 -1.06 16.10
CA GLN A 54 2.41 -0.90 17.52
C GLN A 54 1.45 0.11 18.17
N GLU A 55 1.24 1.26 17.54
CA GLU A 55 0.32 2.27 18.07
C GLU A 55 -1.16 1.81 18.03
N VAL A 56 -1.55 0.95 17.07
CA VAL A 56 -2.86 0.27 17.10
C VAL A 56 -2.96 -0.66 18.31
N ALA A 57 -1.93 -1.47 18.55
CA ALA A 57 -1.91 -2.38 19.70
C ALA A 57 -1.99 -1.61 21.03
N ASP A 58 -1.30 -0.48 21.15
CA ASP A 58 -1.35 0.35 22.35
C ASP A 58 -2.75 0.97 22.56
N ALA A 59 -3.43 1.41 21.50
CA ALA A 59 -4.81 1.87 21.60
C ALA A 59 -5.78 0.77 22.07
N VAL A 60 -5.63 -0.46 21.55
CA VAL A 60 -6.43 -1.63 21.98
C VAL A 60 -6.16 -1.98 23.43
N ASN A 61 -4.89 -1.98 23.84
CA ASN A 61 -4.48 -2.32 25.20
C ASN A 61 -4.88 -1.26 26.23
N SER A 62 -4.96 0.02 25.84
CA SER A 62 -5.36 1.11 26.73
C SER A 62 -6.82 1.00 27.21
N ARG A 63 -7.67 0.33 26.43
CA ARG A 63 -9.09 0.09 26.76
C ARG A 63 -9.33 -1.29 27.38
N GLN A 64 -8.32 -2.15 27.43
CA GLN A 64 -8.42 -3.49 27.98
C GLN A 64 -8.13 -3.45 29.47
N ASN A 65 -9.12 -3.79 30.31
CA ASN A 65 -8.90 -3.95 31.75
C ASN A 65 -7.78 -4.98 31.99
N GLY A 66 -6.91 -4.71 32.96
CA GLY A 66 -5.65 -5.44 33.24
C GLY A 66 -5.76 -6.94 33.54
N ALA A 67 -6.96 -7.53 33.46
CA ALA A 67 -7.21 -8.95 33.64
C ALA A 67 -6.82 -9.81 32.42
N LYS A 68 -6.52 -9.22 31.26
CA LYS A 68 -6.19 -9.97 30.03
C LYS A 68 -4.76 -9.64 29.53
N PRO A 69 -4.02 -10.63 28.98
CA PRO A 69 -2.71 -10.38 28.40
C PRO A 69 -2.74 -9.30 27.31
N ARG A 70 -1.73 -8.41 27.31
CA ARG A 70 -1.59 -7.35 26.31
C ARG A 70 -1.50 -7.96 24.90
N LYS A 71 -2.19 -7.34 23.94
CA LYS A 71 -2.15 -7.70 22.53
C LYS A 71 -0.91 -7.13 21.87
N THR A 72 -0.26 -7.94 21.03
CA THR A 72 0.86 -7.48 20.21
C THR A 72 0.36 -6.87 18.90
N ASP A 73 1.22 -6.10 18.25
CA ASP A 73 1.06 -5.56 16.90
C ASP A 73 0.69 -6.66 15.88
N VAL A 74 1.39 -7.80 15.93
CA VAL A 74 1.15 -8.97 15.08
C VAL A 74 -0.24 -9.58 15.34
N GLN A 75 -0.66 -9.67 16.61
CA GLN A 75 -2.00 -10.19 16.95
C GLN A 75 -3.11 -9.28 16.43
N CYS A 76 -2.92 -7.96 16.54
CA CYS A 76 -3.84 -6.97 15.99
C CYS A 76 -3.97 -7.11 14.46
N LYS A 77 -2.84 -7.23 13.76
CA LYS A 77 -2.79 -7.47 12.31
C LYS A 77 -3.54 -8.74 11.91
N ASN A 78 -3.24 -9.87 12.54
CA ASN A 78 -3.89 -11.15 12.25
C ASN A 78 -5.41 -11.11 12.49
N ARG A 79 -5.85 -10.38 13.52
CA ARG A 79 -7.26 -10.18 13.79
C ARG A 79 -7.93 -9.34 12.71
N ILE A 80 -7.32 -8.22 12.28
CA ILE A 80 -7.80 -7.43 11.14
C ILE A 80 -7.90 -8.28 9.87
N ASP A 81 -6.90 -9.10 9.56
CA ASP A 81 -6.92 -9.97 8.38
C ASP A 81 -8.09 -10.97 8.42
N THR A 82 -8.35 -11.54 9.59
CA THR A 82 -9.51 -12.42 9.82
C THR A 82 -10.84 -11.67 9.63
N LEU A 83 -10.94 -10.44 10.16
CA LEU A 83 -12.14 -9.61 10.01
C LEU A 83 -12.37 -9.20 8.54
N LYS A 84 -11.30 -8.86 7.81
CA LYS A 84 -11.37 -8.55 6.36
C LYS A 84 -11.81 -9.77 5.56
N LYS A 85 -11.33 -10.97 5.88
CA LYS A 85 -11.80 -12.22 5.25
C LYS A 85 -13.28 -12.45 5.53
N LYS A 86 -13.71 -12.31 6.79
CA LYS A 86 -15.13 -12.45 7.16
C LYS A 86 -16.02 -11.43 6.45
N TYR A 87 -15.57 -10.18 6.33
CA TYR A 87 -16.27 -9.14 5.58
C TYR A 87 -16.48 -9.52 4.11
N LYS A 88 -15.46 -10.07 3.42
CA LYS A 88 -15.60 -10.51 2.03
C LYS A 88 -16.71 -11.55 1.86
N LEU A 89 -16.78 -12.52 2.77
CA LEU A 89 -17.83 -13.55 2.76
C LEU A 89 -19.20 -12.98 3.09
N GLU A 90 -19.26 -12.10 4.09
CA GLU A 90 -20.51 -11.50 4.56
C GLU A 90 -21.11 -10.55 3.50
N ARG A 91 -20.26 -9.86 2.72
CA ARG A 91 -20.68 -8.96 1.63
C ARG A 91 -21.34 -9.69 0.45
N ALA A 92 -21.10 -10.99 0.29
CA ALA A 92 -21.74 -11.79 -0.76
C ALA A 92 -23.17 -12.22 -0.39
N LYS A 93 -23.61 -11.98 0.85
CA LYS A 93 -24.94 -12.35 1.33
C LYS A 93 -25.94 -11.21 1.07
N PRO A 94 -27.24 -11.52 0.87
CA PRO A 94 -28.26 -10.50 0.73
C PRO A 94 -28.37 -9.64 2.01
N PRO A 95 -28.61 -8.32 1.89
CA PRO A 95 -28.85 -7.46 3.05
C PRO A 95 -30.13 -7.87 3.80
N PRO A 96 -30.22 -7.60 5.12
CA PRO A 96 -29.21 -7.00 5.98
C PRO A 96 -28.23 -8.03 6.59
N SER A 97 -26.95 -7.66 6.70
CA SER A 97 -25.98 -8.49 7.44
C SER A 97 -26.30 -8.51 8.94
N LYS A 98 -26.23 -9.70 9.54
CA LYS A 98 -26.42 -9.92 10.99
C LYS A 98 -25.12 -9.72 11.79
N TRP A 99 -24.01 -9.43 11.13
CA TRP A 99 -22.70 -9.33 11.78
C TRP A 99 -22.44 -7.89 12.30
N PRO A 100 -22.24 -7.68 13.62
CA PRO A 100 -22.16 -6.35 14.23
C PRO A 100 -21.05 -5.45 13.67
N PHE A 101 -19.95 -6.03 13.17
CA PHE A 101 -18.83 -5.26 12.62
C PHE A 101 -18.94 -4.98 11.12
N PHE A 102 -19.96 -5.54 10.44
CA PHE A 102 -20.09 -5.43 8.98
C PHE A 102 -20.11 -3.96 8.53
N LYS A 103 -21.01 -3.14 9.09
CA LYS A 103 -21.14 -1.73 8.71
C LYS A 103 -19.86 -0.93 8.94
N ARG A 104 -19.18 -1.14 10.08
CA ARG A 104 -17.92 -0.42 10.39
C ARG A 104 -16.82 -0.74 9.39
N ILE A 105 -16.64 -2.01 9.05
CA ILE A 105 -15.64 -2.44 8.08
C ILE A 105 -16.04 -2.03 6.65
N ASP A 106 -17.34 -2.06 6.33
CA ASP A 106 -17.87 -1.63 5.03
C ASP A 106 -17.64 -0.14 4.78
N SER A 107 -17.84 0.73 5.77
CA SER A 107 -17.49 2.16 5.63
C SER A 107 -15.99 2.36 5.37
N LEU A 108 -15.12 1.56 5.99
CA LEU A 108 -13.66 1.65 5.85
C LEU A 108 -13.12 1.09 4.52
N ILE A 109 -13.70 0.02 3.98
CA ILE A 109 -13.18 -0.69 2.81
C ILE A 109 -14.13 -0.58 1.60
N GLY A 110 -15.44 -0.56 1.84
CA GLY A 110 -16.51 -0.50 0.83
C GLY A 110 -16.65 0.86 0.15
N ALA A 111 -16.17 1.97 0.74
CA ALA A 111 -16.19 3.27 0.05
C ALA A 111 -15.35 3.28 -1.26
N ASN A 112 -14.38 2.38 -1.43
CA ASN A 112 -13.68 2.18 -2.71
C ASN A 112 -14.60 1.62 -3.82
N ALA A 113 -15.70 0.94 -3.49
CA ALA A 113 -16.64 0.40 -4.47
C ALA A 113 -17.68 1.44 -4.92
N SER A 114 -17.96 2.48 -4.12
CA SER A 114 -18.95 3.52 -4.47
C SER A 114 -18.40 4.61 -5.39
N VAL A 115 -17.11 4.96 -5.26
CA VAL A 115 -16.42 5.86 -6.21
C VAL A 115 -16.15 5.15 -7.54
N ASN A 116 -16.14 3.81 -7.55
CA ASN A 116 -15.88 2.99 -8.73
C ASN A 116 -17.16 2.43 -9.40
N LYS A 117 -18.36 2.79 -8.93
CA LYS A 117 -19.62 2.37 -9.58
C LYS A 117 -19.86 3.01 -10.96
N LYS A 118 -18.97 3.91 -11.42
CA LYS A 118 -18.95 4.41 -12.81
C LYS A 118 -17.85 3.82 -13.69
N HIS A 119 -16.94 3.00 -13.16
CA HIS A 119 -15.92 2.32 -13.98
C HIS A 119 -15.68 0.91 -13.44
N SER A 120 -16.46 -0.04 -13.97
CA SER A 120 -16.20 -1.48 -13.82
C SER A 120 -14.79 -1.79 -14.32
N ALA A 121 -13.86 -2.02 -13.39
CA ALA A 121 -12.53 -2.52 -13.73
C ALA A 121 -12.66 -3.99 -14.16
N VAL A 122 -12.65 -4.24 -15.46
CA VAL A 122 -12.54 -5.59 -16.01
C VAL A 122 -11.08 -6.04 -15.86
N THR A 123 -10.82 -6.88 -14.86
CA THR A 123 -9.53 -7.57 -14.74
C THR A 123 -9.54 -8.78 -15.67
N PHE A 124 -8.84 -8.71 -16.80
CA PHE A 124 -8.54 -9.88 -17.63
C PHE A 124 -7.31 -10.61 -17.06
N THR A 125 -7.53 -11.80 -16.50
CA THR A 125 -6.46 -12.75 -16.18
C THR A 125 -6.24 -13.67 -17.39
N ILE A 126 -5.14 -13.49 -18.11
CA ILE A 126 -4.70 -14.46 -19.13
C ILE A 126 -3.94 -15.58 -18.40
N LYS A 127 -4.48 -16.80 -18.42
CA LYS A 127 -3.76 -18.01 -18.00
C LYS A 127 -3.03 -18.60 -19.21
N PRO A 128 -1.71 -18.79 -19.19
CA PRO A 128 -1.07 -19.59 -20.22
C PRO A 128 -1.33 -21.08 -19.96
N LYS A 129 -1.84 -21.80 -20.96
CA LYS A 129 -1.97 -23.26 -20.92
C LYS A 129 -0.73 -23.85 -21.61
N ALA A 130 0.13 -24.47 -20.81
CA ALA A 130 1.23 -25.28 -21.31
C ALA A 130 0.70 -26.61 -21.87
N THR A 131 1.14 -26.99 -23.06
CA THR A 131 1.08 -28.36 -23.57
C THR A 131 2.47 -28.73 -24.07
N SER A 132 3.19 -29.48 -23.25
CA SER A 132 4.42 -30.19 -23.60
C SER A 132 4.10 -31.36 -24.51
N PHE A 133 4.82 -31.59 -25.60
CA PHE A 133 5.28 -32.93 -26.01
C PHE A 133 6.54 -32.81 -26.87
N LEU A 134 7.52 -33.64 -26.51
CA LEU A 134 8.90 -33.70 -26.98
C LEU A 134 9.00 -34.47 -28.31
N LYS A 135 9.92 -34.06 -29.21
CA LYS A 135 11.04 -34.89 -29.74
C LYS A 135 11.75 -34.19 -30.89
N GLY A 136 13.08 -34.04 -30.78
CA GLY A 136 13.97 -33.91 -31.94
C GLY A 136 14.04 -35.23 -32.73
N PRO A 137 14.65 -35.26 -33.93
CA PRO A 137 16.12 -35.29 -34.03
C PRO A 137 16.69 -34.52 -35.27
N ARG A 138 17.93 -34.03 -35.18
CA ARG A 138 19.17 -34.51 -35.84
C ARG A 138 19.24 -34.30 -37.37
N SER A 139 20.23 -33.50 -37.76
CA SER A 139 20.73 -33.34 -39.13
C SER A 139 21.26 -34.65 -39.71
N THR A 140 20.94 -34.91 -40.98
CA THR A 140 21.73 -35.73 -41.90
C THR A 140 21.42 -35.30 -43.33
N GLU A 141 22.50 -35.26 -44.10
CA GLU A 141 22.70 -34.83 -45.48
C GLU A 141 21.98 -35.61 -46.61
N SER A 142 21.99 -34.98 -47.79
CA SER A 142 21.90 -35.57 -49.16
C SER A 142 20.46 -35.96 -49.62
N SER A 143 20.04 -35.97 -50.88
CA SER A 143 20.62 -35.66 -52.19
C SER A 143 19.53 -35.80 -53.28
N PHE A 144 19.71 -35.10 -54.41
CA PHE A 144 19.23 -35.39 -55.80
C PHE A 144 17.75 -35.27 -56.22
N GLY A 145 17.57 -34.44 -57.27
CA GLY A 145 16.76 -34.63 -58.50
C GLY A 145 15.28 -34.23 -58.44
N ASP A 146 14.62 -33.72 -59.48
CA ASP A 146 14.93 -33.15 -60.80
C ASP A 146 13.62 -32.48 -61.29
N GLU A 147 13.71 -31.71 -62.38
CA GLU A 147 12.68 -30.91 -63.07
C GLU A 147 11.33 -31.63 -63.37
N ASP A 148 10.22 -30.89 -63.42
CA ASP A 148 9.49 -30.56 -64.67
C ASP A 148 8.21 -29.74 -64.37
N GLY A 149 7.87 -28.79 -65.24
CA GLY A 149 6.67 -27.95 -65.15
C GLY A 149 5.50 -28.50 -65.96
N ASP A 150 4.27 -28.07 -65.63
CA ASP A 150 3.19 -27.79 -66.60
C ASP A 150 1.92 -27.23 -65.91
N GLU A 151 1.51 -26.05 -66.37
CA GLU A 151 0.15 -25.50 -66.62
C GLU A 151 -1.10 -26.21 -66.02
N ASP A 152 -1.90 -25.51 -65.20
CA ASP A 152 -3.06 -24.70 -65.65
C ASP A 152 -4.00 -24.23 -64.51
N GLU A 153 -4.50 -23.00 -64.69
CA GLU A 153 -5.81 -22.41 -64.36
C GLU A 153 -6.55 -22.53 -62.99
N VAL A 154 -7.21 -21.40 -62.68
CA VAL A 154 -8.44 -21.19 -61.87
C VAL A 154 -8.31 -20.74 -60.39
N ARG A 155 -8.29 -19.41 -60.24
CA ARG A 155 -9.05 -18.58 -59.28
C ARG A 155 -9.22 -19.15 -57.85
N LYS A 156 -8.47 -18.58 -56.90
CA LYS A 156 -8.95 -18.44 -55.53
C LYS A 156 -8.76 -17.01 -55.06
N GLU A 157 -9.83 -16.26 -55.27
CA GLU A 157 -10.20 -15.05 -54.55
C GLU A 157 -9.53 -15.03 -53.16
N HIS A 158 -8.58 -14.12 -52.97
CA HIS A 158 -8.16 -13.71 -51.64
C HIS A 158 -9.34 -12.96 -51.04
N ARG A 159 -10.34 -13.73 -50.58
CA ARG A 159 -11.36 -13.25 -49.69
C ARG A 159 -10.59 -12.78 -48.47
N VAL A 160 -10.40 -11.46 -48.39
CA VAL A 160 -10.17 -10.78 -47.12
C VAL A 160 -11.39 -11.11 -46.28
N GLU A 161 -11.32 -12.23 -45.57
CA GLU A 161 -12.29 -12.55 -44.55
C GLU A 161 -12.07 -11.52 -43.44
N ASP A 162 -12.84 -10.44 -43.56
CA ASP A 162 -13.34 -9.63 -42.46
C ASP A 162 -13.83 -10.57 -41.35
N VAL A 163 -12.93 -10.90 -40.41
CA VAL A 163 -13.27 -11.67 -39.22
C VAL A 163 -12.74 -10.93 -38.00
N GLY A 164 -13.65 -10.20 -37.35
CA GLY A 164 -13.53 -9.93 -35.92
C GLY A 164 -13.56 -8.47 -35.48
N LEU A 165 -14.62 -7.74 -35.82
CA LEU A 165 -15.01 -6.43 -35.26
C LEU A 165 -15.30 -6.44 -33.72
N SER A 166 -14.61 -7.26 -32.93
CA SER A 166 -14.72 -7.31 -31.46
C SER A 166 -13.40 -7.01 -30.73
N ASP A 167 -12.24 -7.30 -31.32
CA ASP A 167 -10.94 -7.13 -30.64
C ASP A 167 -10.42 -5.67 -30.75
N GLY A 168 -10.72 -5.01 -31.87
CA GLY A 168 -10.33 -3.61 -32.09
C GLY A 168 -11.00 -2.61 -31.14
N ALA A 169 -12.21 -2.87 -30.67
CA ALA A 169 -12.90 -1.99 -29.71
C ALA A 169 -12.27 -2.07 -28.32
N ALA A 170 -11.99 -3.29 -27.84
CA ALA A 170 -11.32 -3.52 -26.57
C ALA A 170 -9.88 -2.96 -26.58
N CYS A 171 -9.15 -3.18 -27.68
CA CYS A 171 -7.81 -2.60 -27.86
C CYS A 171 -7.84 -1.06 -27.87
N ARG A 172 -8.83 -0.44 -28.55
CA ARG A 172 -9.00 1.02 -28.53
C ARG A 172 -9.37 1.56 -27.14
N GLU A 173 -10.16 0.83 -26.37
CA GLU A 173 -10.49 1.19 -24.99
C GLU A 173 -9.26 1.11 -24.07
N LEU A 174 -8.47 0.05 -24.21
CA LEU A 174 -7.22 -0.11 -23.48
C LEU A 174 -6.22 1.00 -23.81
N ALA A 175 -6.01 1.31 -25.08
CA ALA A 175 -5.14 2.41 -25.50
C ALA A 175 -5.59 3.76 -24.92
N ARG A 176 -6.91 4.05 -24.94
CA ARG A 176 -7.47 5.26 -24.30
C ARG A 176 -7.26 5.27 -22.79
N ALA A 177 -7.39 4.14 -22.12
CA ALA A 177 -7.14 4.05 -20.69
C ALA A 177 -5.67 4.31 -20.35
N ILE A 178 -4.74 3.69 -21.09
CA ILE A 178 -3.29 3.86 -20.90
C ILE A 178 -2.88 5.33 -21.07
N LEU A 179 -3.38 6.02 -22.11
CA LEU A 179 -3.08 7.44 -22.32
C LEU A 179 -3.59 8.32 -21.16
N LYS A 180 -4.82 8.08 -20.69
CA LYS A 180 -5.37 8.80 -19.52
C LYS A 180 -4.55 8.54 -18.26
N PHE A 181 -4.06 7.32 -18.05
CA PHE A 181 -3.15 7.02 -16.94
C PHE A 181 -1.83 7.78 -17.08
N GLY A 182 -1.28 7.89 -18.28
CA GLY A 182 -0.09 8.70 -18.57
C GLY A 182 -0.28 10.17 -18.18
N GLU A 183 -1.37 10.79 -18.62
CA GLU A 183 -1.68 12.20 -18.29
C GLU A 183 -1.90 12.44 -16.78
N ILE A 184 -2.50 11.48 -16.09
CA ILE A 184 -2.71 11.57 -14.63
C ILE A 184 -1.36 11.41 -13.93
N TYR A 185 -0.54 10.44 -14.35
CA TYR A 185 0.77 10.19 -13.76
C TYR A 185 1.71 11.38 -13.94
N GLU A 186 1.75 11.96 -15.14
CA GLU A 186 2.54 13.16 -15.44
C GLU A 186 2.17 14.30 -14.49
N ARG A 187 0.88 14.61 -14.35
CA ARG A 187 0.39 15.64 -13.40
C ARG A 187 0.83 15.38 -11.96
N ILE A 188 0.75 14.14 -11.51
CA ILE A 188 1.16 13.76 -10.15
C ILE A 188 2.67 13.95 -9.97
N GLU A 189 3.49 13.48 -10.90
CA GLU A 189 4.95 13.61 -10.79
C GLU A 189 5.38 15.07 -10.92
N SER A 190 4.76 15.87 -11.80
CA SER A 190 5.01 17.32 -11.88
C SER A 190 4.66 18.02 -10.57
N SER A 191 3.51 17.72 -9.95
CA SER A 191 3.12 18.30 -8.67
C SER A 191 4.11 17.93 -7.55
N LYS A 192 4.56 16.68 -7.52
CA LYS A 192 5.56 16.20 -6.57
C LYS A 192 6.93 16.88 -6.76
N GLN A 193 7.38 17.04 -8.00
CA GLN A 193 8.61 17.79 -8.31
C GLN A 193 8.51 19.25 -7.89
N GLN A 194 7.38 19.90 -8.16
CA GLN A 194 7.13 21.28 -7.71
C GLN A 194 7.20 21.42 -6.19
N GLN A 195 6.57 20.50 -5.46
CA GLN A 195 6.66 20.49 -3.99
C GLN A 195 8.09 20.28 -3.49
N MET A 196 8.85 19.37 -4.13
CA MET A 196 10.25 19.14 -3.78
C MET A 196 11.10 20.39 -4.01
N MET A 197 10.90 21.09 -5.13
CA MET A 197 11.60 22.35 -5.44
C MET A 197 11.25 23.46 -4.45
N GLU A 198 9.97 23.61 -4.05
CA GLU A 198 9.57 24.64 -3.09
C GLU A 198 10.17 24.38 -1.70
N LEU A 199 10.19 23.13 -1.25
CA LEU A 199 10.83 22.76 0.02
C LEU A 199 12.35 23.00 -0.02
N GLU A 200 13.01 22.68 -1.14
CA GLU A 200 14.43 22.95 -1.32
C GLU A 200 14.72 24.45 -1.37
N LYS A 201 13.86 25.24 -2.01
CA LYS A 201 13.95 26.70 -2.04
C LYS A 201 13.88 27.27 -0.62
N GLN A 202 12.90 26.87 0.18
CA GLN A 202 12.79 27.28 1.58
C GLN A 202 14.02 26.87 2.40
N ARG A 203 14.53 25.65 2.18
CA ARG A 203 15.77 25.16 2.82
C ARG A 203 16.96 26.06 2.48
N MET A 204 17.10 26.43 1.21
CA MET A 204 18.19 27.28 0.73
C MET A 204 18.06 28.72 1.27
N GLU A 205 16.86 29.29 1.26
CA GLU A 205 16.58 30.64 1.76
C GLU A 205 16.93 30.78 3.24
N PHE A 206 16.47 29.84 4.08
CA PHE A 206 16.83 29.84 5.50
C PHE A 206 18.34 29.72 5.74
N THR A 207 19.02 28.89 4.95
CA THR A 207 20.48 28.73 5.05
C THR A 207 21.19 30.05 4.69
N LYS A 208 20.75 30.70 3.61
CA LYS A 208 21.29 31.99 3.16
C LYS A 208 21.06 33.10 4.20
N ASP A 209 19.88 33.15 4.80
CA ASP A 209 19.55 34.13 5.84
C ASP A 209 20.41 33.94 7.09
N LEU A 210 20.63 32.69 7.50
CA LEU A 210 21.55 32.38 8.60
C LEU A 210 22.99 32.78 8.28
N GLU A 211 23.48 32.53 7.06
CA GLU A 211 24.82 32.94 6.64
C GLU A 211 24.95 34.46 6.59
N PHE A 212 23.92 35.16 6.10
CA PHE A 212 23.88 36.61 6.09
C PHE A 212 23.94 37.19 7.51
N GLN A 213 23.13 36.67 8.44
CA GLN A 213 23.18 37.08 9.85
C GLN A 213 24.55 36.81 10.48
N ARG A 214 25.13 35.63 10.21
CA ARG A 214 26.46 35.27 10.69
C ARG A 214 27.53 36.23 10.17
N MET A 215 27.49 36.55 8.88
CA MET A 215 28.44 37.47 8.25
C MET A 215 28.28 38.89 8.80
N ASN A 216 27.05 39.36 8.96
CA ASN A 216 26.77 40.67 9.56
C ASN A 216 27.38 40.79 10.95
N MET A 217 27.17 39.80 11.81
CA MET A 217 27.74 39.77 13.17
C MET A 217 29.28 39.80 13.16
N LEU A 218 29.92 39.10 12.22
CA LEU A 218 31.38 39.12 12.09
C LEU A 218 31.91 40.47 11.62
N VAL A 219 31.25 41.09 10.64
CA VAL A 219 31.61 42.42 10.14
C VAL A 219 31.43 43.48 11.22
N ASP A 220 30.31 43.44 11.95
CA ASP A 220 30.03 44.35 13.06
C ASP A 220 31.08 44.23 14.16
N ALA A 221 31.44 43.01 14.55
CA ALA A 221 32.49 42.77 15.53
C ALA A 221 33.85 43.31 15.07
N GLN A 222 34.20 43.17 13.79
CA GLN A 222 35.45 43.72 13.24
C GLN A 222 35.44 45.25 13.25
N LEU A 223 34.32 45.87 12.89
CA LEU A 223 34.16 47.33 12.89
C LEU A 223 34.30 47.90 14.31
N GLU A 224 33.71 47.26 15.31
CA GLU A 224 33.80 47.68 16.71
C GLU A 224 35.23 47.54 17.27
N MET A 225 35.92 46.46 16.89
CA MET A 225 37.34 46.26 17.22
C MET A 225 38.22 47.36 16.61
N GLU A 226 38.02 47.72 15.34
CA GLU A 226 38.76 48.81 14.68
C GLU A 226 38.45 50.19 15.29
N LYS A 227 37.19 50.49 15.60
CA LYS A 227 36.81 51.71 16.33
C LYS A 227 37.52 51.80 17.68
N SER A 228 37.52 50.71 18.43
CA SER A 228 38.18 50.61 19.74
C SER A 228 39.70 50.78 19.65
N LYS A 229 40.35 50.22 18.61
CA LYS A 229 41.79 50.42 18.37
C LYS A 229 42.12 51.88 18.05
N ARG A 230 41.33 52.54 17.19
CA ARG A 230 41.52 53.95 16.82
C ARG A 230 41.32 54.89 18.01
N GLN A 231 40.30 54.65 18.83
CA GLN A 231 40.03 55.44 20.02
C GLN A 231 41.13 55.29 21.08
N LYS A 232 41.65 54.06 21.29
CA LYS A 232 42.83 53.82 22.14
C LYS A 232 44.10 54.49 21.60
N HIS A 233 44.26 54.58 20.29
CA HIS A 233 45.39 55.28 19.67
C HIS A 233 45.32 56.80 19.89
N LEU A 234 44.12 57.37 19.78
CA LEU A 234 43.85 58.80 20.07
C LEU A 234 44.09 59.15 21.54
N THR A 235 43.64 58.32 22.49
CA THR A 235 43.83 58.58 23.93
C THR A 235 45.28 58.37 24.38
N ARG A 236 46.03 57.47 23.74
CA ARG A 236 47.46 57.24 24.02
C ARG A 236 48.37 58.37 23.51
N SER A 237 47.98 59.07 22.44
CA SER A 237 48.76 60.18 21.87
C SER A 237 48.62 61.50 22.64
N GLY A 238 47.56 61.70 23.41
CA GLY A 238 47.30 62.93 24.17
C GLY A 238 47.91 62.99 25.58
N LYS A 239 48.63 61.96 26.03
CA LYS A 239 49.14 61.82 27.40
C LYS A 239 50.67 61.96 27.51
N LYS A 240 51.27 62.71 26.59
CA LYS A 240 52.69 63.10 26.61
C LYS A 240 52.80 64.62 26.79
N HIS A 241 52.54 65.13 27.99
CA HIS A 241 53.01 66.45 28.45
C HIS A 241 53.46 66.27 29.90
#